data_AF-A0A1G2U6Y0-F1
#
_entry.id   AF-A0A1G2U6Y0-F1
#
_cell.length_a   1.000
_cell.length_b   1.000
_cell.length_c   1.000
_cell.angle_alpha   90.00
_cell.angle_beta   90.00
_cell.angle_gamma   90.00
#
_symmetry.space_group_name_H-M   'P 1'
#
loop_
_entity.id
_entity.type
_entity.pdbx_description
1 polymer ?
#
loop_
_entity_poly.entity_id
_entity_poly.type
_entity_poly.pdbx_seq_one_letter_code
_entity_poly.pdbx_strand_id
1 'polypeptide(L)' 'MSKVVISKEEYKKLKKYSEAYKKLASRFFEAAVKDPIEDTVTEFRRTGLYTKEFLNDLEKGLRKSSYSTK' A
#
# COMPACT_ATOMS: atom_id res chain seq x y z
N MET A 1 6.68 -33.28 0.78
CA MET A 1 7.48 -32.15 0.25
C MET A 1 8.35 -32.66 -0.87
N SER A 2 8.11 -32.20 -2.10
CA SER A 2 8.87 -32.58 -3.29
C SER A 2 10.21 -31.83 -3.31
N LYS A 3 11.32 -32.56 -3.38
CA LYS A 3 12.66 -31.97 -3.50
C LYS A 3 12.90 -31.59 -4.96
N VAL A 4 12.80 -30.31 -5.26
CA VAL A 4 13.09 -29.77 -6.59
C VAL A 4 14.60 -29.50 -6.68
N VAL A 5 15.27 -30.14 -7.62
CA VAL A 5 16.71 -29.95 -7.89
C VAL A 5 16.82 -29.16 -9.18
N ILE A 6 17.52 -28.02 -9.12
CA ILE A 6 17.77 -27.15 -10.27
C ILE A 6 19.26 -26.83 -10.37
N SER A 7 19.71 -26.44 -11.56
CA SER A 7 21.07 -25.97 -11.76
C SER A 7 21.33 -24.67 -11.00
N LYS A 8 22.60 -24.39 -10.68
CA LYS A 8 23.00 -23.13 -10.04
C LYS A 8 22.62 -21.91 -10.89
N GLU A 9 22.68 -22.05 -12.21
CA GLU A 9 22.37 -20.99 -13.16
C GLU A 9 20.88 -20.66 -13.17
N GLU A 10 20.05 -21.71 -13.20
CA GLU A 10 18.60 -21.60 -13.13
C GLU A 10 18.16 -20.97 -11.81
N TYR A 11 18.77 -21.40 -10.69
CA TYR A 11 18.54 -20.78 -9.39
C TYR A 11 18.85 -19.28 -9.38
N LYS A 12 20.01 -18.87 -9.93
CA LYS A 12 20.39 -17.45 -10.00
C LYS A 12 19.39 -16.63 -10.83
N LYS A 13 18.94 -17.18 -11.96
CA LYS A 13 17.94 -16.55 -12.84
C LYS A 13 16.60 -16.38 -12.12
N LEU A 14 16.10 -17.43 -11.49
CA LEU A 14 14.84 -17.40 -10.73
C LEU A 14 14.91 -16.45 -9.53
N LYS A 15 16.05 -16.43 -8.82
CA LYS A 15 16.26 -15.50 -7.71
C LYS A 15 16.16 -14.04 -8.18
N LYS A 16 16.83 -13.69 -9.28
CA LYS A 16 16.75 -12.36 -9.89
C LYS A 16 15.32 -11.97 -10.26
N TYR A 17 14.55 -12.89 -10.85
CA TYR A 17 13.13 -12.64 -11.17
C TYR A 17 12.28 -12.46 -9.92
N SER A 18 12.51 -13.25 -8.87
CA SER A 18 11.78 -13.11 -7.60
C SER A 18 12.02 -11.75 -6.94
N GLU A 19 13.26 -11.25 -6.99
CA GLU A 19 13.63 -9.94 -6.43
C GLU A 19 13.01 -8.80 -7.23
N ALA A 20 13.00 -8.91 -8.57
CA ALA A 20 12.34 -7.94 -9.43
C ALA A 20 10.82 -7.92 -9.19
N TYR A 21 10.19 -9.10 -9.09
CA TYR A 21 8.77 -9.22 -8.79
C TYR A 21 8.43 -8.61 -7.43
N LYS A 22 9.20 -8.92 -6.38
CA LYS A 22 8.99 -8.34 -5.04
C LYS A 22 9.06 -6.81 -5.05
N LYS A 23 10.05 -6.24 -5.76
CA LYS A 23 10.19 -4.78 -5.90
C LYS A 23 9.03 -4.13 -6.67
N LEU A 24 8.51 -4.82 -7.69
CA LEU A 24 7.36 -4.34 -8.44
C LEU A 24 6.07 -4.44 -7.63
N ALA A 25 5.84 -5.59 -7.00
CA ALA A 25 4.69 -5.84 -6.16
C ALA A 25 4.63 -4.84 -5.00
N SER A 26 5.75 -4.57 -4.31
CA SER A 26 5.77 -3.60 -3.21
C SER A 26 5.33 -2.21 -3.67
N ARG A 27 5.85 -1.73 -4.80
CA ARG A 27 5.47 -0.43 -5.39
C ARG A 27 4.03 -0.40 -5.87
N PHE A 28 3.53 -1.50 -6.41
CA PHE A 28 2.16 -1.60 -6.89
C PHE A 28 1.17 -1.60 -5.71
N PHE A 29 1.46 -2.33 -4.63
CA PHE A 29 0.65 -2.30 -3.42
C PHE A 29 0.71 -0.94 -2.72
N GLU A 30 1.88 -0.30 -2.63
CA GLU A 30 2.01 1.08 -2.13
C GLU A 30 1.21 2.09 -2.97
N ALA A 31 1.10 1.88 -4.29
CA ALA A 31 0.32 2.75 -5.18
C ALA A 31 -1.19 2.43 -5.14
N ALA A 32 -1.55 1.16 -4.97
CA ALA A 32 -2.95 0.71 -4.95
C ALA A 32 -3.64 1.00 -3.61
N VAL A 33 -2.90 0.94 -2.49
CA VAL A 33 -3.38 1.36 -1.16
C VAL A 33 -3.11 2.86 -0.96
N LYS A 34 -3.45 3.67 -1.95
CA LYS A 34 -3.73 5.09 -1.73
C LYS A 34 -5.23 5.20 -1.65
N ASP A 35 -5.79 4.98 -0.47
CA ASP A 35 -7.15 5.44 -0.19
C ASP A 35 -7.11 6.96 -0.33
N PRO A 36 -7.81 7.55 -1.32
CA PRO A 36 -7.87 8.99 -1.43
C PRO A 36 -8.41 9.56 -0.13
N ILE A 37 -7.80 10.64 0.35
CA ILE A 37 -8.20 11.28 1.61
C ILE A 37 -9.68 11.65 1.53
N GLU A 38 -10.11 12.12 0.37
CA GLU A 38 -11.48 12.48 0.06
C GLU A 38 -12.45 11.27 0.19
N ASP A 39 -12.05 10.10 -0.31
CA ASP A 39 -12.87 8.89 -0.23
C ASP A 39 -12.99 8.41 1.23
N THR A 40 -11.88 8.42 1.97
CA THR A 40 -11.83 8.06 3.40
C THR A 40 -12.74 8.99 4.23
N VAL A 41 -12.61 10.30 4.06
CA VAL A 41 -13.44 11.29 4.79
C VAL A 41 -14.91 11.15 4.41
N THR A 42 -15.21 10.83 3.14
CA THR A 42 -16.59 10.61 2.66
C THR A 42 -17.22 9.39 3.30
N GLU A 43 -16.49 8.29 3.45
CA GLU A 43 -17.00 7.09 4.13
C GLU A 43 -17.32 7.37 5.61
N PHE A 44 -16.41 8.04 6.32
CA PHE A 44 -16.65 8.43 7.71
C PHE A 44 -17.85 9.35 7.85
N ARG A 45 -17.99 10.33 6.94
CA ARG A 45 -19.16 11.21 6.91
C ARG A 45 -20.46 10.44 6.68
N ARG A 46 -20.44 9.42 5.82
CA ARG A 46 -21.62 8.59 5.49
C ARG A 46 -22.15 7.81 6.69
N THR A 47 -21.29 7.46 7.66
CA THR A 47 -21.73 6.76 8.88
C THR A 47 -22.68 7.59 9.74
N GLY A 48 -22.60 8.92 9.68
CA GLY A 48 -23.36 9.82 10.55
C GLY A 48 -22.98 9.74 12.04
N LEU A 49 -21.90 9.02 12.38
CA LEU A 49 -21.48 8.76 13.76
C LEU A 49 -20.50 9.81 14.31
N TYR A 50 -19.96 10.66 13.44
CA TYR A 50 -18.86 11.55 13.78
C TYR A 50 -19.25 13.03 13.65
N THR A 51 -18.69 13.85 14.52
CA THR A 51 -18.90 15.30 14.52
C THR A 51 -18.19 15.97 13.34
N LYS A 52 -18.64 17.17 12.97
CA LYS A 52 -18.00 17.94 11.89
C LYS A 52 -16.55 18.29 12.23
N GLU A 53 -16.29 18.58 13.50
CA GLU A 53 -14.97 18.88 14.04
C GLU A 53 -14.02 17.69 13.87
N PHE A 54 -14.47 16.48 14.24
CA PHE A 54 -13.70 15.25 14.05
C PHE A 54 -13.37 15.00 12.59
N LEU A 55 -14.35 15.14 11.69
CA LEU A 55 -14.13 14.93 10.25
C LEU A 55 -13.12 15.94 9.67
N ASN A 56 -13.15 17.19 10.15
CA ASN A 56 -12.19 18.21 9.76
C ASN A 56 -10.77 17.89 10.24
N ASP A 57 -10.63 17.43 11.48
CA ASP A 57 -9.33 17.07 12.04
C ASP A 57 -8.77 15.79 11.40
N LEU A 58 -9.64 14.82 11.09
CA LEU A 58 -9.30 13.63 10.32
C LEU A 58 -8.73 14.01 8.95
N GLU A 59 -9.45 14.84 8.18
CA GLU A 59 -8.99 15.28 6.86
C GLU A 59 -7.63 16.01 6.94
N LYS A 60 -7.49 16.94 7.89
CA LYS A 60 -6.22 17.68 8.09
C LYS A 60 -5.08 16.75 8.50
N GLY A 61 -5.34 15.78 9.37
CA GLY A 61 -4.37 14.79 9.83
C GLY A 61 -3.89 13.88 8.69
N LEU A 62 -4.83 13.38 7.87
CA LEU A 62 -4.54 12.56 6.69
C LEU A 62 -3.72 13.36 5.66
N ARG A 63 -4.09 14.61 5.38
CA ARG A 63 -3.33 15.48 4.48
C ARG A 63 -1.90 15.67 4.97
N LYS A 64 -1.70 16.04 6.24
CA LYS A 64 -0.35 16.21 6.84
C LYS A 64 0.49 14.93 6.78
N SER A 65 -0.10 13.78 7.07
CA SER A 65 0.60 12.49 7.08
C SER A 65 1.01 12.05 5.67
N SER A 66 0.19 12.35 4.66
CA SER A 66 0.49 12.06 3.25
C SER A 66 1.68 12.88 2.69
N TYR A 67 1.90 14.10 3.20
CA TYR A 67 3.06 14.92 2.83
C TYR A 67 4.37 14.44 3.47
N SER A 68 4.30 13.66 4.56
CA SER A 68 5.48 13.17 5.28
C SER A 68 6.19 12.01 4.59
N THR A 69 5.64 11.51 3.48
CA THR A 69 6.21 10.45 2.62
C THR A 69 7.00 10.97 1.41
N LYS A 70 7.33 12.27 1.35
CA LYS A 70 8.21 12.85 0.32
C LYS A 70 9.68 12.84 0.72
#